data_AF-A0A973ZER9-F1
#
_entry.id   AF-A0A973ZER9-F1
#
_cell.length_a   1.000
_cell.length_b   1.000
_cell.length_c   1.000
_cell.angle_alpha   90.00
_cell.angle_beta   90.00
_cell.angle_gamma   90.00
#
_symmetry.space_group_name_H-M   'P 1'
#
loop_
_entity.id
_entity.type
_entity.pdbx_description
1 polymer ?
#
loop_
_entity_poly.entity_id
_entity_poly.type
_entity_poly.pdbx_seq_one_letter_code
_entity_poly.pdbx_strand_id
1 'polypeptide(L)' 'ELTPILTTASDDPSLPDVSQGNVVNQLAVLRTYPVVRQRLDAGRLRLHGWYYEVDTGQVHELEGDGLFRVHSG' A
#
# COMPACT_ATOMS: atom_id res chain seq x y z
N GLU A 1 -19.80 -11.78 -28.67
CA GLU A 1 -19.70 -11.92 -27.21
C GLU A 1 -18.57 -11.06 -26.71
N LEU A 2 -18.85 -10.16 -25.76
CA LEU A 2 -17.96 -9.68 -24.70
C LEU A 2 -18.90 -9.11 -23.61
N THR A 3 -19.15 -9.87 -22.56
CA THR A 3 -19.99 -9.47 -21.42
C THR A 3 -19.30 -8.34 -20.66
N PRO A 4 -20.00 -7.23 -20.31
CA PRO A 4 -19.41 -6.23 -19.43
C PRO A 4 -19.42 -6.79 -18.00
N ILE A 5 -18.24 -7.13 -17.50
CA ILE A 5 -17.97 -7.43 -16.09
C ILE A 5 -16.80 -6.51 -15.74
N LEU A 6 -16.92 -5.50 -14.87
CA LEU A 6 -17.70 -5.39 -13.66
C LEU A 6 -18.35 -3.99 -13.58
N THR A 7 -19.67 -3.94 -13.39
CA THR A 7 -20.22 -2.81 -12.62
C THR A 7 -19.88 -3.14 -11.18
N THR A 8 -18.81 -2.54 -10.65
CA THR A 8 -18.58 -2.57 -9.21
C THR A 8 -19.79 -1.88 -8.57
N ALA A 9 -20.50 -2.59 -7.70
CA ALA A 9 -21.47 -1.94 -6.84
C ALA A 9 -20.73 -0.81 -6.08
N SER A 10 -21.42 0.28 -5.75
CA SER A 10 -20.82 1.49 -5.16
C SER A 10 -20.04 1.27 -3.85
N ASP A 11 -20.13 0.07 -3.26
CA ASP A 11 -19.53 -0.30 -1.99
C ASP A 11 -18.35 -1.29 -2.13
N ASP A 12 -18.07 -1.81 -3.34
CA ASP A 12 -16.92 -2.69 -3.57
C ASP A 12 -15.62 -1.85 -3.66
N PRO A 13 -14.55 -2.24 -2.95
CA PRO A 13 -13.29 -1.51 -2.99
C PRO A 13 -12.71 -1.51 -4.41
N SER A 14 -12.22 -0.36 -4.84
CA SER A 14 -11.57 -0.24 -6.15
C SER A 14 -10.25 -1.01 -6.18
N LEU A 15 -9.73 -1.31 -7.38
CA LEU A 15 -8.43 -1.99 -7.52
C LEU A 15 -7.28 -1.23 -6.83
N PRO A 16 -7.19 0.12 -6.90
CA PRO A 16 -6.26 0.89 -6.08
C PRO A 16 -6.45 0.66 -4.58
N ASP A 17 -7.69 0.66 -4.07
CA ASP A 17 -7.97 0.46 -2.64
C ASP A 17 -7.47 -0.90 -2.16
N VAL A 18 -7.73 -1.95 -2.93
CA VAL A 18 -7.26 -3.31 -2.62
C VAL A 18 -5.73 -3.38 -2.64
N SER A 19 -5.10 -2.72 -3.61
CA SER A 19 -3.64 -2.72 -3.75
C SER A 19 -2.95 -1.95 -2.62
N GLN A 20 -3.46 -0.77 -2.28
CA GLN A 20 -2.99 0.04 -1.16
C GLN A 20 -3.21 -0.68 0.19
N GLY A 21 -4.37 -1.31 0.37
CA GLY A 21 -4.66 -2.14 1.55
C GLY A 21 -3.70 -3.33 1.67
N ASN A 22 -3.32 -3.94 0.54
CA ASN A 22 -2.31 -5.00 0.52
C ASN A 22 -0.93 -4.50 1.01
N VAL A 23 -0.49 -3.31 0.58
CA VAL A 23 0.75 -2.69 1.07
C VAL A 23 0.72 -2.51 2.59
N VAL A 24 -0.38 -1.98 3.14
CA VAL A 24 -0.56 -1.82 4.60
C VAL A 24 -0.46 -3.17 5.31
N ASN A 25 -1.16 -4.19 4.82
CA ASN A 25 -1.15 -5.53 5.40
C ASN A 25 0.25 -6.16 5.37
N GLN A 26 0.98 -6.03 4.26
CA GLN A 26 2.34 -6.56 4.16
C GLN A 26 3.31 -5.85 5.12
N LEU A 27 3.19 -4.52 5.28
CA LEU A 27 3.98 -3.79 6.27
C LEU A 27 3.68 -4.26 7.70
N ALA A 28 2.41 -4.53 8.02
CA ALA A 28 2.03 -5.09 9.31
C ALA A 28 2.66 -6.48 9.53
N VAL A 29 2.61 -7.36 8.52
CA VAL A 29 3.24 -8.68 8.58
C VAL A 29 4.76 -8.56 8.76
N LEU A 30 5.43 -7.68 8.02
CA LEU A 30 6.89 -7.47 8.16
C LEU A 30 7.27 -7.11 9.59
N ARG A 31 6.47 -6.28 10.28
CA ARG A 31 6.71 -5.89 11.68
C ARG A 31 6.59 -7.06 12.66
N THR A 32 5.97 -8.17 12.29
CA THR A 32 5.88 -9.36 13.13
C THR A 32 7.16 -10.20 13.15
N TYR A 33 8.04 -10.04 12.15
CA TYR A 33 9.30 -10.78 12.10
C TYR A 33 10.28 -10.28 13.19
N PRO A 34 10.82 -11.17 14.05
CA PRO A 34 11.69 -10.77 15.15
C PRO A 34 12.87 -9.90 14.73
N VAL A 35 13.50 -10.24 13.61
CA VAL A 35 14.67 -9.51 13.08
C VAL A 35 14.31 -8.11 12.56
N VAL A 36 13.10 -7.94 12.01
CA VAL A 36 12.60 -6.65 11.53
C VAL A 36 12.29 -5.77 12.73
N ARG A 37 11.54 -6.29 13.71
CA ARG A 37 11.22 -5.58 14.96
C ARG A 37 12.48 -5.11 15.69
N GLN A 38 13.46 -6.00 15.89
CA GLN A 38 14.71 -5.65 16.56
C GLN A 38 15.46 -4.50 15.85
N ARG A 39 15.46 -4.48 14.52
CA ARG A 39 16.13 -3.41 13.75
C ARG A 39 15.34 -2.11 13.73
N LEU A 40 14.01 -2.18 13.74
CA LEU A 40 13.14 -1.02 13.89
C LEU A 40 13.36 -0.36 15.26
N ASP A 41 13.32 -1.15 16.34
CA ASP A 41 13.52 -0.67 17.71
C ASP A 41 14.91 -0.04 17.90
N ALA A 42 15.93 -0.59 17.23
CA ALA A 42 17.28 -0.05 17.22
C ALA A 42 17.47 1.19 16.32
N GLY A 43 16.44 1.64 15.60
CA GLY A 43 16.53 2.74 14.62
C GLY A 43 17.39 2.43 13.40
N ARG A 44 17.69 1.15 13.15
CA ARG A 44 18.58 0.65 12.08
C ARG A 44 17.83 0.24 10.81
N LEU A 45 16.51 0.29 10.84
CA LEU A 45 15.63 -0.02 9.72
C LEU A 45 14.47 0.99 9.71
N ARG A 46 14.04 1.36 8.51
CA ARG A 46 12.78 2.05 8.25
C ARG A 46 12.01 1.25 7.23
N LEU A 47 10.69 1.22 7.36
CA LEU A 47 9.81 0.60 6.38
C LEU A 47 9.00 1.71 5.70
N HIS A 48 8.96 1.67 4.38
CA HIS A 48 8.17 2.57 3.54
C HIS A 48 7.14 1.73 2.79
N GLY A 49 5.94 2.27 2.62
CA GLY A 49 4.89 1.64 1.80
C GLY A 49 4.65 2.49 0.56
N TRP A 50 4.91 1.94 -0.62
CA TRP A 50 4.68 2.63 -1.88
C TRP A 50 3.69 1.86 -2.75
N TYR A 51 2.82 2.60 -3.42
CA TYR A 51 1.94 2.11 -4.47
C TYR A 51 2.29 2.85 -5.77
N TYR A 52 2.63 2.11 -6.82
CA TYR A 52 2.91 2.68 -8.13
C TYR A 52 1.68 2.53 -9.02
N GLU A 53 1.15 3.67 -9.47
CA GLU A 53 0.05 3.71 -10.41
C GLU A 53 0.61 3.70 -11.84
N VAL A 54 0.46 2.56 -12.52
CA VAL A 54 1.09 2.31 -13.82
C VAL A 54 0.59 3.27 -14.91
N ASP A 55 -0.69 3.62 -14.86
CA ASP A 55 -1.34 4.43 -15.89
C ASP A 55 -0.85 5.90 -15.88
N THR A 56 -0.56 6.43 -14.68
CA THR A 56 -0.14 7.83 -14.49
C THR A 56 1.37 7.97 -14.27
N GLY A 57 2.05 6.87 -13.94
CA GLY A 57 3.45 6.87 -13.51
C GLY A 57 3.67 7.47 -12.12
N GLN A 58 2.60 7.74 -11.36
CA GLN A 58 2.70 8.33 -10.03
C GLN A 58 3.09 7.27 -9.00
N VAL A 59 3.94 7.67 -8.04
CA VAL A 59 4.19 6.90 -6.83
C VAL A 59 3.38 7.54 -5.71
N HIS A 60 2.60 6.73 -5.00
CA HIS A 60 1.89 7.13 -3.80
C HIS A 60 2.61 6.51 -2.60
N GLU A 61 2.97 7.33 -1.62
CA GLU A 61 3.58 6.90 -0.36
C GLU A 61 2.56 6.86 0.77
N LEU A 62 2.60 5.78 1.55
CA LEU A 62 1.88 5.65 2.81
C LEU A 62 2.57 6.51 3.88
N GLU A 63 1.89 7.58 4.30
CA GLU A 63 2.37 8.47 5.34
C GLU A 63 2.06 7.93 6.75
N GLY A 64 2.60 8.61 7.77
CA GLY A 64 2.45 8.20 9.17
C GLY A 64 1.01 8.27 9.71
N ASP A 65 0.12 8.99 9.03
CA ASP A 65 -1.32 9.06 9.33
C ASP A 65 -2.13 7.91 8.71
N GLY A 66 -1.48 7.04 7.93
CA GLY A 66 -2.11 5.90 7.26
C GLY A 66 -2.75 6.25 5.91
N LEU A 67 -2.56 7.47 5.40
CA LEU A 67 -3.06 7.87 4.10
C LEU A 67 -1.98 7.75 3.02
N PHE A 68 -2.39 7.35 1.83
CA PHE A 68 -1.54 7.41 0.64
C PHE A 68 -1.59 8.81 0.04
N ARG A 69 -0.41 9.39 -0.22
CA ARG A 69 -0.27 10.67 -0.92
C ARG A 69 0.74 10.56 -2.03
N VAL A 70 0.59 11.36 -3.08
CA VAL A 70 1.56 11.41 -4.17
C VAL A 70 2.93 11.78 -3.60
N HIS A 71 3.89 10.88 -3.78
CA HIS A 71 5.26 11.05 -3.34
C HIS A 71 5.90 12.18 -4.17
N SER A 72 6.23 13.27 -3.49
CA SER A 72 7.02 14.36 -4.04
C SER A 72 8.48 14.06 -3.71
N GLY A 73 9.27 13.70 -4.72
CA GLY A 73 10.67 13.30 -4.56
C GLY A 73 11.60 14.39 -4.03
#